data_AF-W2PVC0-F1
#
_entry.id   AF-W2PVC0-F1
#
_cell.length_a   1.000
_cell.length_b   1.000
_cell.length_c   1.000
_cell.angle_alpha   90.00
_cell.angle_beta   90.00
_cell.angle_gamma   90.00
#
_symmetry.space_group_name_H-M   'P 1'
#
loop_
_entity.id
_entity.type
_entity.pdbx_description
1 polymer ?
#
loop_
_entity_poly.entity_id
_entity_poly.type
_entity_poly.pdbx_seq_one_letter_code
_entity_poly.pdbx_strand_id
1 'polypeptide(L)'
;MSVAPTIDKKEGAVVEDALHAFSPEAMQLVRSIMFALPDFNAELLEQPREVSYQEYFMRFQCKYAQDQDLSFMDFFKNIAHTDFVKQFVVPFEMLVKLGVVSTKTNKVKTVIETHHLVEGVDYISIETEVVDSSTGQKGVRYLLRPGAFKRLLMRIRKYKGQAKDPSVYCDYFILVEQVHHMYLDYASRFRLRDLEAKEEAIQRLTHVTKCLRSRFAEESTQSKLTERRLEDKIDKLQNDIKEVGERKEMLKARLAEVEAKYQDIAKEHAVLATAVETVNDYALDDAAHLWFAIVSRTDEAGSI
;
A
#
# COMPACT_ATOMS: atom_id res chain seq x y z
N MET A 1 -33.53 22.92 10.97
CA MET A 1 -33.54 23.05 12.45
C MET A 1 -32.10 22.96 12.91
N SER A 2 -31.50 24.09 13.28
CA SER A 2 -30.08 24.15 13.70
C SER A 2 -30.02 23.94 15.20
N VAL A 3 -29.45 22.82 15.64
CA VAL A 3 -29.24 22.53 17.06
C VAL A 3 -28.12 23.45 17.55
N ALA A 4 -28.43 24.33 18.49
CA ALA A 4 -27.43 25.17 19.15
C ALA A 4 -26.48 24.28 19.97
N PRO A 5 -25.15 24.48 19.89
CA PRO A 5 -24.22 23.72 20.71
C PRO A 5 -24.39 24.11 22.18
N THR A 6 -24.66 23.11 23.01
CA THR A 6 -24.79 23.28 24.46
C THR A 6 -23.39 23.33 25.06
N ILE A 7 -22.96 24.52 25.49
CA ILE A 7 -21.70 24.69 26.22
C ILE A 7 -21.92 24.20 27.66
N ASP A 8 -21.16 23.19 28.06
CA ASP A 8 -21.31 22.49 29.34
C ASP A 8 -20.86 23.38 30.51
N LYS A 9 -21.65 23.43 31.58
CA LYS A 9 -21.41 24.32 32.75
C LYS A 9 -20.07 24.05 33.45
N LYS A 10 -19.45 22.90 33.21
CA LYS A 10 -18.12 22.55 33.73
C LYS A 10 -16.98 23.38 33.13
N GLU A 11 -17.12 23.90 31.91
CA GLU A 11 -16.07 24.71 31.27
C GLU A 11 -15.91 26.08 31.95
N GLY A 12 -16.95 26.58 32.63
CA GLY A 12 -16.89 27.87 33.33
C GLY A 12 -15.99 27.88 34.56
N ALA A 13 -15.82 26.74 35.23
CA ALA A 13 -15.04 26.60 36.47
C ALA A 13 -13.54 26.38 36.21
N VAL A 14 -13.18 25.71 35.11
CA VAL A 14 -11.77 25.51 34.69
C VAL A 14 -11.07 26.84 34.33
N VAL A 15 -11.86 27.85 33.95
CA VAL A 15 -11.39 29.15 33.45
C VAL A 15 -10.97 30.12 34.57
N GLU A 16 -11.45 29.95 35.80
CA GLU A 16 -11.09 30.85 36.93
C GLU A 16 -9.69 30.58 37.49
N ASP A 17 -9.26 29.32 37.55
CA ASP A 17 -7.92 28.92 38.01
C ASP A 17 -6.81 29.30 37.00
N ALA A 18 -7.12 29.23 35.69
CA ALA A 18 -6.20 29.54 34.59
C ALA A 18 -5.71 31.01 34.55
N LEU A 19 -6.39 31.92 35.26
CA LEU A 19 -6.17 33.36 35.18
C LEU A 19 -5.14 33.91 36.17
N HIS A 20 -4.59 33.05 37.04
CA HIS A 20 -3.71 33.43 38.15
C HIS A 20 -2.19 33.34 37.87
N ALA A 21 -1.77 32.79 36.73
CA ALA A 21 -0.37 32.42 36.46
C ALA A 21 0.39 33.34 35.47
N PHE A 22 0.07 34.63 35.38
CA PHE A 22 0.68 35.50 34.37
C PHE A 22 1.77 36.40 34.95
N SER A 23 3.01 35.89 34.98
CA SER A 23 4.20 36.65 35.38
C SER A 23 4.98 37.23 34.18
N PRO A 24 5.75 38.31 34.35
CA PRO A 24 6.71 38.79 33.35
C PRO A 24 7.73 37.73 32.89
N GLU A 25 8.04 36.72 33.72
CA GLU A 25 8.91 35.61 33.32
C GLU A 25 8.25 34.75 32.22
N ALA A 26 6.92 34.57 32.28
CA ALA A 26 6.19 33.86 31.25
C ALA A 26 6.22 34.60 29.89
N MET A 27 6.37 35.93 29.89
CA MET A 27 6.52 36.74 28.65
C MET A 27 7.91 36.60 28.02
N GLN A 28 8.96 36.49 28.85
CA GLN A 28 10.32 36.18 28.37
C GLN A 28 10.34 34.77 27.75
N LEU A 29 9.63 33.83 28.38
CA LEU A 29 9.48 32.45 27.93
C LEU A 29 8.79 32.37 26.57
N VAL A 30 7.69 33.10 26.35
CA VAL A 30 6.98 33.16 25.05
C VAL A 30 7.94 33.54 23.93
N ARG A 31 8.76 34.58 24.12
CA ARG A 31 9.69 35.03 23.07
C ARG A 31 10.80 34.02 22.80
N SER A 32 11.40 33.43 23.83
CA SER A 32 12.42 32.38 23.63
C SER A 32 11.85 31.15 22.94
N ILE A 33 10.61 30.80 23.26
CA ILE A 33 9.89 29.68 22.67
C ILE A 33 9.68 29.91 21.16
N MET A 34 9.29 31.12 20.76
CA MET A 34 9.06 31.46 19.35
C MET A 34 10.30 31.20 18.48
N PHE A 35 11.50 31.46 19.00
CA PHE A 35 12.74 31.20 18.27
C PHE A 35 13.12 29.71 18.20
N ALA A 36 12.65 28.89 19.14
CA ALA A 36 12.98 27.47 19.22
C ALA A 36 12.01 26.56 18.41
N LEU A 37 10.92 27.12 17.88
CA LEU A 37 9.92 26.39 17.09
C LEU A 37 10.47 25.77 15.79
N PRO A 38 11.32 26.46 14.99
CA PRO A 38 11.89 25.86 13.78
C PRO A 38 12.76 24.63 14.08
N ASP A 39 13.60 24.71 15.11
CA ASP A 39 14.46 23.60 15.52
C ASP A 39 13.63 22.42 16.05
N PHE A 40 12.57 22.71 16.81
CA PHE A 40 11.62 21.68 17.24
C PHE A 40 10.94 20.97 16.06
N ASN A 41 10.57 21.70 15.01
CA ASN A 41 10.03 21.10 13.79
C ASN A 41 11.06 20.23 13.06
N ALA A 42 12.32 20.67 12.99
CA ALA A 42 13.39 19.90 12.37
C ALA A 42 13.58 18.55 13.08
N GLU A 43 13.64 18.55 14.41
CA GLU A 43 13.73 17.31 15.21
C GLU A 43 12.53 16.38 14.99
N LEU A 44 11.31 16.93 14.90
CA LEU A 44 10.12 16.12 14.64
C LEU A 44 10.09 15.55 13.22
N LEU A 45 10.64 16.26 12.24
CA LEU A 45 10.74 15.79 10.87
C LEU A 45 11.72 14.64 10.70
N GLU A 46 12.67 14.43 11.61
CA GLU A 46 13.54 13.25 11.58
C GLU A 46 12.81 11.96 12.01
N GLN A 47 11.69 12.10 12.71
CA GLN A 47 10.94 10.95 13.22
C GLN A 47 10.20 10.21 12.09
N PRO A 48 10.02 8.88 12.23
CA PRO A 48 9.36 8.07 11.21
C PRO A 48 7.82 8.20 11.22
N ARG A 49 7.24 8.82 12.26
CA ARG A 49 5.79 8.88 12.47
C ARG A 49 5.29 10.32 12.51
N GLU A 50 4.17 10.58 11.81
CA GLU A 50 3.46 11.86 11.89
C GLU A 50 2.89 12.02 13.30
N VAL A 51 3.18 13.17 13.91
CA VAL A 51 2.69 13.55 15.22
C VAL A 51 1.37 14.30 15.05
N SER A 52 0.35 13.94 15.84
CA SER A 52 -0.95 14.65 15.83
C SER A 52 -0.82 16.07 16.40
N TYR A 53 -1.75 16.97 16.10
CA TYR A 53 -1.73 18.34 16.64
C TYR A 53 -1.69 18.38 18.18
N GLN A 54 -2.46 17.52 18.83
CA GLN A 54 -2.49 17.45 20.30
C GLN A 54 -1.17 16.96 20.87
N GLU A 55 -0.57 15.94 20.23
CA GLU A 55 0.73 15.41 20.65
C GLU A 55 1.86 16.40 20.35
N TYR A 56 1.81 17.13 19.23
CA TYR A 56 2.74 18.19 18.89
C TYR A 56 2.74 19.27 19.98
N PHE A 57 1.54 19.73 20.36
CA PHE A 57 1.38 20.73 21.40
C PHE A 57 1.85 20.23 22.77
N MET A 58 1.54 18.98 23.14
CA MET A 58 1.99 18.38 24.39
C MET A 58 3.51 18.26 24.44
N ARG A 59 4.15 17.78 23.37
CA ARG A 59 5.62 17.68 23.27
C ARG A 59 6.28 19.05 23.34
N PHE A 60 5.69 20.04 22.70
CA PHE A 60 6.13 21.43 22.75
C PHE A 60 6.05 21.99 24.19
N GLN A 61 4.91 21.79 24.86
CA GLN A 61 4.72 22.20 26.27
C GLN A 61 5.72 21.48 27.18
N CYS A 62 5.89 20.17 27.03
CA CYS A 62 6.87 19.41 27.80
C CYS A 62 8.32 19.81 27.51
N LYS A 63 8.64 20.44 26.38
CA LYS A 63 10.02 20.85 26.07
C LYS A 63 10.31 22.26 26.57
N TYR A 64 9.35 23.17 26.44
CA TYR A 64 9.60 24.59 26.65
C TYR A 64 8.76 25.26 27.73
N ALA A 65 7.76 24.57 28.30
CA ALA A 65 6.83 25.14 29.27
C ALA A 65 6.36 24.09 30.31
N GLN A 66 7.29 23.26 30.84
CA GLN A 66 6.97 22.15 31.75
C GLN A 66 6.23 22.59 33.02
N ASP A 67 6.61 23.74 33.58
CA ASP A 67 6.10 24.22 34.88
C ASP A 67 5.04 25.32 34.73
N GLN A 68 4.50 25.50 33.52
CA GLN A 68 3.52 26.55 33.24
C GLN A 68 2.12 25.96 33.06
N ASP A 69 1.14 26.52 33.76
CA ASP A 69 -0.27 26.24 33.51
C ASP A 69 -0.67 26.87 32.17
N LEU A 70 -0.91 26.02 31.17
CA LEU A 70 -1.36 26.41 29.83
C LEU A 70 -2.84 26.13 29.60
N SER A 71 -3.65 25.92 30.64
CA SER A 71 -5.10 25.69 30.49
C SER A 71 -5.83 26.79 29.70
N PHE A 72 -5.33 28.03 29.75
CA PHE A 72 -5.81 29.13 28.91
C PHE A 72 -5.50 28.94 27.41
N MET A 73 -4.42 28.22 27.06
CA MET A 73 -4.06 27.91 25.68
C MET A 73 -5.11 27.03 25.01
N ASP A 74 -5.81 26.18 25.75
CA ASP A 74 -6.88 25.35 25.17
C ASP A 74 -8.03 26.20 24.64
N PHE A 75 -8.39 27.28 25.36
CA PHE A 75 -9.35 28.26 24.85
C PHE A 75 -8.85 28.93 23.57
N PHE A 76 -7.61 29.43 23.58
CA PHE A 76 -7.02 30.11 22.40
C PHE A 76 -6.84 29.17 21.21
N LYS A 77 -6.46 27.92 21.46
CA LYS A 77 -6.32 26.84 20.48
C LYS A 77 -7.66 26.54 19.82
N ASN A 78 -8.74 26.46 20.60
CA ASN A 78 -10.07 26.22 20.07
C ASN A 78 -10.54 27.38 19.17
N ILE A 79 -10.31 28.63 19.56
CA ILE A 79 -10.76 29.77 18.75
C ILE A 79 -9.84 30.07 17.55
N ALA A 80 -8.56 29.66 17.60
CA ALA A 80 -7.61 29.78 16.50
C ALA A 80 -7.79 28.68 15.43
N HIS A 81 -8.50 27.60 15.75
CA HIS A 81 -8.74 26.51 14.81
C HIS A 81 -9.60 26.98 13.63
N THR A 82 -9.23 26.57 12.41
CA THR A 82 -9.83 27.04 11.15
C THR A 82 -11.33 26.86 11.07
N ASP A 83 -11.86 25.81 11.68
CA ASP A 83 -13.28 25.45 11.65
C ASP A 83 -14.16 26.45 12.42
N PHE A 84 -13.57 27.14 13.40
CA PHE A 84 -14.29 28.11 14.24
C PHE A 84 -14.15 29.56 13.76
N VAL A 85 -13.26 29.84 12.79
CA VAL A 85 -12.98 31.19 12.27
C VAL A 85 -14.25 31.90 11.77
N LYS A 86 -15.19 31.14 11.18
CA LYS A 86 -16.46 31.67 10.65
C LYS A 86 -17.62 31.61 11.64
N GLN A 87 -17.43 31.00 12.80
CA GLN A 87 -18.49 30.75 13.78
C GLN A 87 -18.52 31.83 14.86
N PHE A 88 -19.70 32.08 15.44
CA PHE A 88 -19.87 32.96 16.60
C PHE A 88 -19.75 32.15 17.87
N VAL A 89 -18.51 31.92 18.32
CA VAL A 89 -18.21 30.99 19.42
C VAL A 89 -17.61 31.64 20.65
N VAL A 90 -17.23 32.92 20.58
CA VAL A 90 -16.55 33.58 21.70
C VAL A 90 -17.53 34.45 22.49
N PRO A 91 -17.88 34.09 23.74
CA PRO A 91 -18.75 34.93 24.55
C PRO A 91 -18.12 36.28 24.85
N PHE A 92 -18.88 37.36 24.77
CA PHE A 92 -18.39 38.70 25.06
C PHE A 92 -17.84 38.81 26.50
N GLU A 93 -18.38 38.05 27.43
CA GLU A 93 -17.93 37.96 28.82
C GLU A 93 -16.45 37.56 28.94
N MET A 94 -15.88 36.88 27.94
CA MET A 94 -14.45 36.59 27.91
C MET A 94 -13.60 37.86 27.85
N LEU A 95 -14.06 38.91 27.17
CA LEU A 95 -13.37 40.21 27.17
C LEU A 95 -13.37 40.84 28.56
N VAL A 96 -14.43 40.64 29.33
CA VAL A 96 -14.50 41.10 30.72
C VAL A 96 -13.53 40.34 31.60
N LYS A 97 -13.50 39.00 31.47
CA LYS A 97 -12.59 38.13 32.24
C LYS A 97 -11.11 38.43 32.00
N LEU A 98 -10.76 38.71 30.75
CA LEU A 98 -9.42 39.11 30.32
C LEU A 98 -9.09 40.58 30.64
N GLY A 99 -10.02 41.32 31.26
CA GLY A 99 -9.83 42.74 31.57
C GLY A 99 -9.79 43.64 30.34
N VAL A 100 -10.16 43.16 29.16
CA VAL A 100 -10.32 43.99 27.95
C VAL A 100 -11.41 45.05 28.18
N VAL A 101 -12.47 44.67 28.89
CA VAL A 101 -13.64 45.50 29.16
C VAL A 101 -13.92 45.55 30.66
N SER A 102 -14.16 46.74 31.20
CA SER A 102 -14.56 46.93 32.61
C SER A 102 -16.07 46.67 32.81
N THR A 103 -16.41 45.94 33.86
CA THR A 103 -17.82 45.73 34.31
C THR A 103 -18.47 46.99 34.87
N LYS A 104 -17.68 47.98 35.31
CA LYS A 104 -18.18 49.13 36.08
C LYS A 104 -18.69 50.30 35.23
N THR A 105 -18.30 50.39 33.96
CA THR A 105 -18.53 51.59 33.13
C THR A 105 -19.06 51.32 31.73
N ASN A 106 -18.91 50.10 31.21
CA ASN A 106 -19.13 49.85 29.79
C ASN A 106 -20.31 48.89 29.58
N LYS A 107 -21.45 49.42 29.10
CA LYS A 107 -22.50 48.56 28.54
C LYS A 107 -21.93 47.84 27.31
N VAL A 108 -22.17 46.53 27.17
CA VAL A 108 -21.65 45.71 26.06
C VAL A 108 -21.90 46.37 24.70
N LYS A 109 -23.10 46.94 24.53
CA LYS A 109 -23.49 47.71 23.34
C LYS A 109 -22.58 48.92 23.06
N THR A 110 -22.19 49.67 24.09
CA THR A 110 -21.28 50.82 23.95
C THR A 110 -19.89 50.37 23.51
N VAL A 111 -19.41 49.21 23.95
CA VAL A 111 -18.13 48.65 23.50
C VAL A 111 -18.20 48.25 22.03
N ILE A 112 -19.27 47.55 21.64
CA ILE A 112 -19.55 47.18 20.25
C ILE A 112 -19.53 48.42 19.34
N GLU A 113 -20.24 49.48 19.73
CA GLU A 113 -20.30 50.76 19.01
C GLU A 113 -18.93 51.45 18.93
N THR A 114 -18.21 51.53 20.05
CA THR A 114 -16.88 52.16 20.13
C THR A 114 -15.85 51.46 19.25
N HIS A 115 -15.96 50.14 19.10
CA HIS A 115 -15.03 49.35 18.28
C HIS A 115 -15.52 49.09 16.85
N HIS A 116 -16.65 49.70 16.46
CA HIS A 116 -17.25 49.56 15.13
C HIS A 116 -17.48 48.10 14.72
N LEU A 117 -17.94 47.27 15.66
CA LEU A 117 -18.28 45.87 15.35
C LEU A 117 -19.65 45.82 14.68
N VAL A 118 -19.77 45.00 13.63
CA VAL A 118 -21.00 44.88 12.84
C VAL A 118 -21.76 43.59 13.21
N GLU A 119 -23.05 43.71 13.50
CA GLU A 119 -23.91 42.55 13.79
C GLU A 119 -24.07 41.64 12.56
N GLY A 120 -24.05 40.32 12.77
CA GLY A 120 -24.07 39.32 11.69
C GLY A 120 -22.72 39.14 10.97
N VAL A 121 -21.75 40.02 11.22
CA VAL A 121 -20.40 39.94 10.65
C VAL A 121 -19.37 39.66 11.74
N ASP A 122 -19.35 40.47 12.79
CA ASP A 122 -18.38 40.42 13.88
C ASP A 122 -18.94 39.79 15.14
N TYR A 123 -20.25 39.97 15.37
CA TYR A 123 -20.95 39.41 16.52
C TYR A 123 -22.41 39.08 16.20
N ILE A 124 -23.06 38.31 17.07
CA ILE A 124 -24.51 38.14 17.13
C ILE A 124 -25.03 38.42 18.54
N SER A 125 -26.27 38.89 18.63
CA SER A 125 -27.01 38.98 19.88
C SER A 125 -27.94 37.77 20.04
N ILE A 126 -28.03 37.24 21.26
CA ILE A 126 -28.89 36.12 21.62
C ILE A 126 -29.72 36.55 22.81
N GLU A 127 -31.04 36.59 22.64
CA GLU A 127 -31.97 36.76 23.78
C GLU A 127 -31.82 35.59 24.75
N THR A 128 -31.66 35.90 26.03
CA THR A 128 -31.64 34.92 27.10
C THR A 128 -33.00 34.84 27.77
N GLU A 129 -33.34 33.65 28.26
CA GLU A 129 -34.60 33.42 29.00
C GLU A 129 -34.60 34.06 30.39
N VAL A 130 -33.45 34.57 30.85
CA VAL A 130 -33.33 35.27 32.13
C VAL A 130 -33.90 36.68 31.98
N VAL A 131 -35.07 36.89 32.57
CA VAL A 131 -35.72 38.21 32.63
C VAL A 131 -35.15 38.97 33.83
N ASP A 132 -34.64 40.17 33.58
CA ASP A 132 -34.22 41.07 34.64
C ASP A 132 -35.45 41.48 35.46
N SER A 133 -35.44 41.12 36.74
CA SER A 133 -36.54 41.30 37.68
C SER A 133 -36.92 42.78 37.87
N SER A 134 -36.01 43.70 37.57
CA SER A 134 -36.18 45.13 37.75
C SER A 134 -36.74 45.86 36.52
N THR A 135 -36.49 45.34 35.31
CA THR A 135 -36.88 46.01 34.05
C THR A 135 -37.89 45.20 33.22
N GLY A 136 -38.13 43.94 33.57
CA GLY A 136 -39.01 43.04 32.82
C GLY A 136 -38.48 42.67 31.43
N GLN A 137 -37.24 43.07 31.11
CA GLN A 137 -36.61 42.78 29.82
C GLN A 137 -35.84 41.46 29.90
N LYS A 138 -35.90 40.69 28.82
CA LYS A 138 -35.02 39.54 28.62
C LYS A 138 -33.58 40.02 28.52
N GLY A 139 -32.66 39.35 29.20
CA GLY A 139 -31.24 39.62 29.06
C GLY A 139 -30.75 39.31 27.65
N VAL A 140 -29.68 39.96 27.20
CA VAL A 140 -29.07 39.71 25.90
C VAL A 140 -27.62 39.26 26.11
N ARG A 141 -27.24 38.14 25.51
CA ARG A 141 -25.84 37.68 25.41
C ARG A 141 -25.29 37.97 24.03
N TYR A 142 -23.99 38.24 23.96
CA TYR A 142 -23.32 38.54 22.70
C TYR A 142 -22.24 37.50 22.43
N LEU A 143 -22.26 36.92 21.24
CA LEU A 143 -21.22 36.01 20.77
C LEU A 143 -20.43 36.67 19.65
N LEU A 144 -19.11 36.67 19.77
CA LEU A 144 -18.16 37.24 18.84
C LEU A 144 -17.61 36.14 17.92
N ARG A 145 -17.25 36.51 16.68
CA ARG A 145 -16.34 35.70 15.87
C ARG A 145 -14.92 35.79 16.42
N PRO A 146 -14.08 34.75 16.25
CA PRO A 146 -12.67 34.79 16.66
C PRO A 146 -11.91 36.01 16.11
N GLY A 147 -12.16 36.40 14.86
CA GLY A 147 -11.53 37.59 14.26
C GLY A 147 -11.93 38.91 14.93
N ALA A 148 -13.18 39.05 15.36
CA ALA A 148 -13.64 40.23 16.09
C ALA A 148 -13.03 40.26 17.51
N PHE A 149 -13.04 39.12 18.20
CA PHE A 149 -12.38 38.96 19.49
C PHE A 149 -10.88 39.30 19.43
N LYS A 150 -10.15 38.77 18.43
CA LYS A 150 -8.74 39.09 18.19
C LYS A 150 -8.51 40.59 17.99
N ARG A 151 -9.33 41.25 17.15
CA ARG A 151 -9.19 42.71 16.92
C ARG A 151 -9.39 43.52 18.19
N LEU A 152 -10.34 43.12 19.04
CA LEU A 152 -10.55 43.76 20.33
C LEU A 152 -9.34 43.55 21.23
N LEU A 153 -8.85 42.31 21.31
CA LEU A 153 -7.67 41.95 22.08
C LEU A 153 -6.45 42.79 21.69
N MET A 154 -6.15 42.88 20.39
CA MET A 154 -5.01 43.63 19.84
C MET A 154 -5.09 45.14 20.03
N ARG A 155 -6.29 45.69 20.28
CA ARG A 155 -6.51 47.13 20.46
C ARG A 155 -6.49 47.55 21.93
N ILE A 156 -6.30 46.61 22.85
CA ILE A 156 -6.35 46.92 24.28
C ILE A 156 -5.17 47.80 24.69
N ARG A 157 -5.49 48.80 25.51
CA ARG A 157 -4.51 49.56 26.28
C ARG A 157 -4.79 49.37 27.75
N LYS A 158 -3.74 49.26 28.55
CA LYS A 158 -3.84 49.28 30.01
C LYS A 158 -4.40 50.63 30.46
N TYR A 159 -5.48 50.61 31.23
CA TYR A 159 -6.05 51.83 31.81
C TYR A 159 -5.49 52.10 33.22
N LYS A 160 -5.50 53.37 33.64
CA LYS A 160 -5.04 53.79 34.98
C LYS A 160 -5.97 53.17 36.04
N GLY A 161 -5.40 52.41 37.00
CA GLY A 161 -6.15 51.73 38.06
C GLY A 161 -6.62 50.31 37.72
N GLN A 162 -6.23 49.78 36.56
CA GLN A 162 -6.52 48.41 36.18
C GLN A 162 -5.54 47.43 36.82
N ALA A 163 -6.05 46.41 37.52
CA ALA A 163 -5.23 45.44 38.24
C ALA A 163 -4.45 44.49 37.31
N LYS A 164 -5.03 44.13 36.16
CA LYS A 164 -4.45 43.22 35.16
C LYS A 164 -4.00 44.00 33.92
N ASP A 165 -2.87 43.62 33.34
CA ASP A 165 -2.41 44.16 32.06
C ASP A 165 -2.90 43.24 30.93
N PRO A 166 -3.88 43.67 30.10
CA PRO A 166 -4.44 42.80 29.09
C PRO A 166 -3.53 42.59 27.87
N SER A 167 -2.47 43.40 27.72
CA SER A 167 -1.53 43.29 26.59
C SER A 167 -0.80 41.94 26.58
N VAL A 168 -0.63 41.34 27.75
CA VAL A 168 -0.07 39.99 27.95
C VAL A 168 -0.84 38.93 27.15
N TYR A 169 -2.17 39.03 27.08
CA TYR A 169 -2.99 38.08 26.33
C TYR A 169 -2.78 38.15 24.82
N CYS A 170 -2.35 39.31 24.29
CA CYS A 170 -2.02 39.46 22.87
C CYS A 170 -0.83 38.59 22.49
N ASP A 171 0.24 38.65 23.28
CA ASP A 171 1.47 37.89 23.00
C ASP A 171 1.22 36.38 23.08
N TYR A 172 0.35 35.93 24.00
CA TYR A 172 -0.09 34.53 24.04
C TYR A 172 -0.95 34.12 22.84
N PHE A 173 -1.90 34.97 22.42
CA PHE A 173 -2.70 34.69 21.24
C PHE A 173 -1.81 34.53 20.00
N ILE A 174 -0.79 35.39 19.87
CA ILE A 174 0.22 35.32 18.81
C ILE A 174 1.00 34.02 18.89
N LEU A 175 1.45 33.62 20.10
CA LEU A 175 2.18 32.37 20.28
C LEU A 175 1.36 31.16 19.83
N VAL A 176 0.07 31.08 20.22
CA VAL A 176 -0.79 29.95 19.83
C VAL A 176 -0.97 29.88 18.31
N GLU A 177 -1.22 31.02 17.66
CA GLU A 177 -1.32 31.06 16.20
C GLU A 177 -0.01 30.61 15.55
N GLN A 178 1.13 31.01 16.08
CA GLN A 178 2.42 30.59 15.56
C GLN A 178 2.70 29.11 15.77
N VAL A 179 2.42 28.57 16.96
CA VAL A 179 2.53 27.12 17.24
C VAL A 179 1.61 26.34 16.30
N HIS A 180 0.40 26.84 16.05
CA HIS A 180 -0.52 26.25 15.09
C HIS A 180 0.03 26.30 13.64
N HIS A 181 0.52 27.46 13.19
CA HIS A 181 1.15 27.61 11.88
C HIS A 181 2.36 26.70 11.71
N MET A 182 3.20 26.58 12.74
CA MET A 182 4.38 25.71 12.74
C MET A 182 4.00 24.24 12.71
N TYR A 183 2.92 23.84 13.39
CA TYR A 183 2.37 22.49 13.23
C TYR A 183 1.89 22.24 11.80
N LEU A 184 1.17 23.18 11.19
CA LEU A 184 0.69 23.02 9.81
C LEU A 184 1.85 22.89 8.81
N ASP A 185 2.91 23.69 8.99
CA ASP A 185 4.15 23.59 8.21
C ASP A 185 4.84 22.24 8.42
N TYR A 186 4.98 21.78 9.67
CA TYR A 186 5.49 20.44 10.00
C TYR A 186 4.69 19.34 9.31
N ALA A 187 3.36 19.34 9.47
CA ALA A 187 2.49 18.30 8.92
C ALA A 187 2.54 18.29 7.39
N SER A 188 2.61 19.47 6.76
CA SER A 188 2.78 19.60 5.31
C SER A 188 4.12 19.01 4.84
N ARG A 189 5.22 19.36 5.49
CA ARG A 189 6.57 18.85 5.17
C ARG A 189 6.69 17.35 5.41
N PHE A 190 6.12 16.84 6.50
CA PHE A 190 6.11 15.42 6.80
C PHE A 190 5.41 14.62 5.68
N ARG A 191 4.23 15.10 5.25
CA ARG A 191 3.48 14.49 4.16
C ARG A 191 4.21 14.57 2.83
N LEU A 192 4.90 15.68 2.54
CA LEU A 192 5.71 15.82 1.34
C LEU A 192 6.84 14.78 1.31
N ARG A 193 7.59 14.64 2.41
CA ARG A 193 8.64 13.62 2.54
C ARG A 193 8.09 12.19 2.36
N ASP A 194 6.94 11.89 2.96
CA ASP A 194 6.29 10.57 2.80
C ASP A 194 5.84 10.32 1.34
N LEU A 195 5.34 11.36 0.66
CA LEU A 195 5.00 11.30 -0.76
C LEU A 195 6.24 11.05 -1.63
N GLU A 196 7.33 11.76 -1.38
CA GLU A 196 8.60 11.57 -2.09
C GLU A 196 9.14 10.14 -1.92
N ALA A 197 9.12 9.61 -0.70
CA ALA A 197 9.58 8.24 -0.43
C ALA A 197 8.71 7.18 -1.15
N LYS A 198 7.39 7.42 -1.23
CA LYS A 198 6.45 6.57 -1.97
C LYS A 198 6.66 6.67 -3.48
N GLU A 199 6.90 7.86 -4.00
CA GLU A 199 7.17 8.09 -5.42
C GLU A 199 8.46 7.37 -5.85
N GLU A 200 9.53 7.46 -5.06
CA GLU A 200 10.75 6.69 -5.32
C GLU A 200 10.50 5.17 -5.31
N ALA A 201 9.69 4.68 -4.38
CA ALA A 201 9.32 3.27 -4.31
C ALA A 201 8.55 2.82 -5.56
N ILE A 202 7.63 3.66 -6.05
CA ILE A 202 6.89 3.44 -7.29
C ILE A 202 7.87 3.38 -8.47
N GLN A 203 8.78 4.35 -8.59
CA GLN A 203 9.77 4.39 -9.68
C GLN A 203 10.65 3.15 -9.69
N ARG A 204 11.12 2.70 -8.51
CA ARG A 204 11.89 1.44 -8.36
C ARG A 204 11.08 0.24 -8.83
N LEU A 205 9.83 0.11 -8.38
CA LEU A 205 8.94 -0.99 -8.77
C LEU A 205 8.59 -0.97 -10.27
N THR A 206 8.36 0.21 -10.84
CA THR A 206 8.12 0.39 -12.28
C THR A 206 9.34 -0.05 -13.09
N HIS A 207 10.54 0.30 -12.66
CA HIS A 207 11.77 -0.14 -13.31
C HIS A 207 11.93 -1.67 -13.26
N VAL A 208 11.78 -2.28 -12.08
CA VAL A 208 11.85 -3.74 -11.92
C VAL A 208 10.81 -4.44 -12.79
N THR A 209 9.57 -3.93 -12.82
CA THR A 209 8.49 -4.49 -13.67
C THR A 209 8.85 -4.44 -15.15
N LYS A 210 9.47 -3.34 -15.61
CA LYS A 210 9.94 -3.20 -17.00
C LYS A 210 11.02 -4.24 -17.32
N CYS A 211 12.00 -4.43 -16.44
CA CYS A 211 13.05 -5.43 -16.62
C CYS A 211 12.51 -6.88 -16.60
N LEU A 212 11.55 -7.18 -15.74
CA LEU A 212 10.91 -8.50 -15.71
C LEU A 212 10.12 -8.76 -17.00
N ARG A 213 9.42 -7.75 -17.52
CA ARG A 213 8.71 -7.86 -18.81
C ARG A 213 9.64 -8.14 -19.98
N SER A 214 10.82 -7.50 -20.03
CA SER A 214 11.79 -7.77 -21.10
C SER A 214 12.36 -9.18 -20.99
N ARG A 215 12.74 -9.63 -19.79
CA ARG A 215 13.21 -11.01 -19.56
C ARG A 215 12.16 -12.04 -19.96
N PHE A 216 10.91 -11.82 -19.58
CA PHE A 216 9.82 -12.74 -19.95
C PHE A 216 9.60 -12.80 -21.47
N ALA A 217 9.73 -11.66 -22.17
CA ALA A 217 9.66 -11.66 -23.63
C ALA A 217 10.81 -12.45 -24.26
N GLU A 218 12.04 -12.28 -23.77
CA GLU A 218 13.22 -13.06 -24.20
C GLU A 218 13.01 -14.57 -23.98
N GLU A 219 12.63 -14.97 -22.76
CA GLU A 219 12.33 -16.37 -22.43
C GLU A 219 11.21 -16.94 -23.29
N SER A 220 10.14 -16.18 -23.55
CA SER A 220 9.06 -16.60 -24.44
C SER A 220 9.56 -16.85 -25.87
N THR A 221 10.41 -15.96 -26.41
CA THR A 221 11.00 -16.18 -27.73
C THR A 221 11.92 -17.39 -27.77
N GLN A 222 12.71 -17.60 -26.72
CA GLN A 222 13.60 -18.75 -26.62
C GLN A 222 12.81 -20.06 -26.52
N SER A 223 11.72 -20.08 -25.76
CA SER A 223 10.81 -21.22 -25.66
C SER A 223 10.23 -21.61 -27.02
N LYS A 224 9.74 -20.64 -27.80
CA LYS A 224 9.22 -20.88 -29.15
C LYS A 224 10.29 -21.43 -30.11
N LEU A 225 11.53 -20.96 -30.00
CA LEU A 225 12.64 -21.49 -30.80
C LEU A 225 12.99 -22.92 -30.39
N THR A 226 12.94 -23.25 -29.11
CA THR A 226 13.16 -24.63 -28.64
C THR A 226 12.03 -25.57 -29.06
N GLU A 227 10.78 -25.12 -29.02
CA GLU A 227 9.62 -25.88 -29.51
C GLU A 227 9.78 -26.23 -30.99
N ARG A 228 10.06 -25.24 -31.85
CA ARG A 228 10.30 -25.49 -33.29
C ARG A 228 11.43 -26.49 -33.54
N ARG A 229 12.53 -26.39 -32.79
CA ARG A 229 13.65 -27.35 -32.91
C ARG A 229 13.26 -28.77 -32.49
N LEU A 230 12.35 -28.91 -31.53
CA LEU A 230 11.85 -30.21 -31.12
C LEU A 230 10.88 -30.77 -32.16
N GLU A 231 10.01 -29.94 -32.74
CA GLU A 231 9.14 -30.30 -33.86
C GLU A 231 9.97 -30.82 -35.06
N ASP A 232 10.99 -30.08 -35.49
CA ASP A 232 11.89 -30.51 -36.58
C ASP A 232 12.56 -31.87 -36.30
N LYS A 233 12.90 -32.15 -35.04
CA LYS A 233 13.48 -33.44 -34.64
C LYS A 233 12.46 -34.56 -34.66
N ILE A 234 11.23 -34.29 -34.21
CA ILE A 234 10.13 -35.26 -34.23
C ILE A 234 9.83 -35.64 -35.68
N ASP A 235 9.73 -34.69 -36.60
CA ASP A 235 9.46 -34.94 -38.01
C ASP A 235 10.54 -35.81 -38.66
N LYS A 236 11.83 -35.54 -38.35
CA LYS A 236 12.94 -36.39 -38.80
C LYS A 236 12.82 -37.82 -38.28
N LEU A 237 12.60 -37.99 -36.98
CA LEU A 237 12.45 -39.32 -36.38
C LEU A 237 11.24 -40.07 -36.95
N GLN A 238 10.14 -39.39 -37.22
CA GLN A 238 8.97 -40.00 -37.87
C GLN A 238 9.30 -40.49 -39.29
N ASN A 239 10.04 -39.71 -40.06
CA ASN A 239 10.52 -40.13 -41.38
C ASN A 239 11.46 -41.33 -41.29
N ASP A 240 12.44 -41.31 -40.37
CA ASP A 240 13.37 -42.43 -40.17
C ASP A 240 12.63 -43.71 -39.76
N ILE A 241 11.64 -43.61 -38.85
CA ILE A 241 10.80 -44.73 -38.44
C ILE A 241 10.03 -45.31 -39.64
N LYS A 242 9.49 -44.44 -40.49
CA LYS A 242 8.78 -44.86 -41.70
C LYS A 242 9.70 -45.62 -42.65
N GLU A 243 10.89 -45.08 -42.93
CA GLU A 243 11.88 -45.72 -43.81
C GLU A 243 12.32 -47.09 -43.26
N VAL A 244 12.59 -47.19 -41.96
CA VAL A 244 12.92 -48.46 -41.30
C VAL A 244 11.75 -49.44 -41.38
N GLY A 245 10.51 -48.97 -41.22
CA GLY A 245 9.29 -49.76 -41.39
C GLY A 245 9.16 -50.34 -42.79
N GLU A 246 9.36 -49.53 -43.83
CA GLU A 246 9.34 -49.96 -45.24
C GLU A 246 10.43 -50.99 -45.52
N ARG A 247 11.66 -50.77 -45.03
CA ARG A 247 12.76 -51.75 -45.16
C ARG A 247 12.46 -53.05 -44.46
N LYS A 248 11.84 -53.01 -43.27
CA LYS A 248 11.45 -54.22 -42.52
C LYS A 248 10.45 -55.06 -43.30
N GLU A 249 9.44 -54.44 -43.91
CA GLU A 249 8.46 -55.18 -44.73
C GLU A 249 9.09 -55.74 -46.01
N MET A 250 10.00 -55.00 -46.66
CA MET A 250 10.77 -55.52 -47.80
C MET A 250 11.60 -56.75 -47.42
N LEU A 251 12.30 -56.70 -46.27
CA LEU A 251 13.09 -57.84 -45.79
C LEU A 251 12.23 -59.04 -45.45
N LYS A 252 11.06 -58.85 -44.80
CA LYS A 252 10.11 -59.94 -44.55
C LYS A 252 9.64 -60.60 -45.85
N ALA A 253 9.30 -59.81 -46.87
CA ALA A 253 8.88 -60.34 -48.17
C ALA A 253 9.98 -61.19 -48.83
N ARG A 254 11.23 -60.70 -48.82
CA ARG A 254 12.39 -61.46 -49.33
C ARG A 254 12.64 -62.74 -48.52
N LEU A 255 12.47 -62.69 -47.21
CA LEU A 255 12.65 -63.85 -46.34
C LEU A 255 11.60 -64.92 -46.64
N ALA A 256 10.33 -64.54 -46.81
CA ALA A 256 9.27 -65.45 -47.24
C ALA A 256 9.52 -66.07 -48.63
N GLU A 257 10.08 -65.30 -49.57
CA GLU A 257 10.47 -65.82 -50.89
C GLU A 257 11.59 -66.86 -50.79
N VAL A 258 12.60 -66.61 -49.94
CA VAL A 258 13.70 -67.55 -49.68
C VAL A 258 13.19 -68.81 -48.99
N GLU A 259 12.30 -68.68 -48.00
CA GLU A 259 11.67 -69.82 -47.33
C GLU A 259 10.87 -70.68 -48.32
N ALA A 260 10.11 -70.08 -49.24
CA ALA A 260 9.39 -70.79 -50.29
C ALA A 260 10.36 -71.56 -51.20
N LYS A 261 11.43 -70.91 -51.68
CA LYS A 261 12.48 -71.54 -52.48
C LYS A 261 13.14 -72.71 -51.74
N TYR A 262 13.41 -72.54 -50.44
CA TYR A 262 13.99 -73.60 -49.62
C TYR A 262 13.05 -74.79 -49.48
N GLN A 263 11.74 -74.57 -49.30
CA GLN A 263 10.76 -75.65 -49.27
C GLN A 263 10.67 -76.40 -50.60
N ASP A 264 10.74 -75.72 -51.73
CA ASP A 264 10.71 -76.36 -53.04
C ASP A 264 11.97 -77.21 -53.27
N ILE A 265 13.16 -76.68 -52.94
CA ILE A 265 14.40 -77.46 -52.97
C ILE A 265 14.31 -78.67 -52.03
N ALA A 266 13.75 -78.52 -50.83
CA ALA A 266 13.58 -79.62 -49.90
C ALA A 266 12.67 -80.73 -50.45
N LYS A 267 11.59 -80.38 -51.17
CA LYS A 267 10.74 -81.35 -51.89
C LYS A 267 11.51 -82.05 -53.00
N GLU A 268 12.25 -81.31 -53.82
CA GLU A 268 13.09 -81.89 -54.87
C GLU A 268 14.11 -82.87 -54.29
N HIS A 269 14.75 -82.51 -53.18
CA HIS A 269 15.70 -83.37 -52.48
C HIS A 269 15.05 -84.64 -51.93
N ALA A 270 13.79 -84.55 -51.45
CA ALA A 270 13.03 -85.72 -50.99
C ALA A 270 12.66 -86.67 -52.14
N VAL A 271 12.32 -86.12 -53.32
CA VAL A 271 12.07 -86.91 -54.55
C VAL A 271 13.36 -87.59 -55.03
N LEU A 272 14.48 -86.87 -55.02
CA LEU A 272 15.78 -87.45 -55.38
C LEU A 272 16.20 -88.52 -54.38
N ALA A 273 15.98 -88.33 -53.09
CA ALA A 273 16.28 -89.34 -52.07
C ALA A 273 15.49 -90.64 -52.29
N THR A 274 14.19 -90.54 -52.58
CA THR A 274 13.37 -91.73 -52.92
C THR A 274 13.79 -92.37 -54.24
N ALA A 275 14.18 -91.58 -55.25
CA ALA A 275 14.70 -92.12 -56.51
C ALA A 275 16.06 -92.82 -56.35
N VAL A 276 16.92 -92.33 -55.44
CA VAL A 276 18.19 -92.99 -55.11
C VAL A 276 17.93 -94.30 -54.38
N GLU A 277 16.99 -94.34 -53.43
CA GLU A 277 16.58 -95.59 -52.77
C GLU A 277 16.08 -96.62 -53.78
N THR A 278 15.19 -96.25 -54.72
CA THR A 278 14.70 -97.20 -55.72
C THR A 278 15.80 -97.71 -56.64
N VAL A 279 16.70 -96.84 -57.12
CA VAL A 279 17.85 -97.27 -57.94
C VAL A 279 18.78 -98.19 -57.16
N ASN A 280 18.99 -97.92 -55.87
CA ASN A 280 19.81 -98.78 -55.02
C ASN A 280 19.16 -100.17 -54.82
N ASP A 281 17.84 -100.23 -54.66
CA ASP A 281 17.08 -101.48 -54.60
C ASP A 281 17.17 -102.26 -55.93
N TYR A 282 17.00 -101.59 -57.07
CA TYR A 282 17.18 -102.23 -58.39
C TYR A 282 18.61 -102.72 -58.61
N ALA A 283 19.62 -101.96 -58.18
CA ALA A 283 21.02 -102.37 -58.30
C ALA A 283 21.35 -103.58 -57.41
N LEU A 284 20.73 -103.67 -56.23
CA LEU A 284 20.81 -104.84 -55.36
C LEU A 284 20.12 -106.06 -55.99
N ASP A 285 18.97 -105.86 -56.64
CA ASP A 285 18.23 -106.93 -57.31
C ASP A 285 18.97 -107.45 -58.57
N ASP A 286 19.52 -106.55 -59.40
CA ASP A 286 20.37 -106.91 -60.54
C ASP A 286 21.67 -107.58 -60.10
N ALA A 287 22.29 -107.12 -59.00
CA ALA A 287 23.46 -107.78 -58.42
C ALA A 287 23.12 -109.17 -57.87
N ALA A 288 21.93 -109.35 -57.28
CA ALA A 288 21.42 -110.65 -56.84
C ALA A 288 21.17 -111.58 -58.04
N HIS A 289 20.58 -111.09 -59.13
CA HIS A 289 20.38 -111.83 -60.37
C HIS A 289 21.70 -112.23 -61.05
N LEU A 290 22.69 -111.34 -61.08
CA LEU A 290 24.03 -111.63 -61.60
C LEU A 290 24.77 -112.65 -60.72
N TRP A 291 24.66 -112.54 -59.40
CA TRP A 291 25.22 -113.53 -58.48
C TRP A 291 24.56 -114.89 -58.67
N PHE A 292 23.23 -114.94 -58.82
CA PHE A 292 22.51 -116.17 -59.17
C PHE A 292 22.97 -116.75 -60.52
N ALA A 293 23.15 -115.92 -61.55
CA ALA A 293 23.62 -116.37 -62.86
C ALA A 293 25.07 -116.89 -62.84
N ILE A 294 25.93 -116.32 -62.00
CA ILE A 294 27.31 -116.78 -61.78
C ILE A 294 27.31 -118.12 -61.03
N VAL A 295 26.53 -118.23 -59.94
CA VAL A 295 26.41 -119.45 -59.14
C VAL A 295 25.82 -120.61 -59.96
N SER A 296 24.77 -120.35 -60.75
CA SER A 296 24.17 -121.35 -61.66
C SER A 296 25.11 -121.79 -62.80
N ARG A 297 26.10 -120.97 -63.19
CA ARG A 297 27.13 -121.36 -64.17
C ARG A 297 28.30 -122.12 -63.56
N THR A 298 28.54 -121.97 -62.26
CA THR A 298 29.57 -122.75 -61.56
C THR A 298 29.13 -124.18 -61.25
N ASP A 299 27.83 -124.46 -61.17
CA ASP A 299 27.30 -125.83 -60.96
C ASP A 299 27.37 -126.71 -62.22
N GLU A 300 27.34 -126.15 -63.43
CA GLU A 300 27.48 -126.94 -64.67
C GLU A 300 28.94 -127.22 -65.08
N ALA A 301 29.92 -126.56 -64.45
CA ALA A 301 31.34 -126.72 -64.76
C ALA A 301 32.10 -127.69 -63.82
N GLY A 302 31.41 -128.37 -62.90
CA GLY A 302 32.06 -129.17 -61.86
C GLY A 302 31.26 -130.37 -61.36
N SER A 303 31.08 -131.40 -62.20
CA SER A 303 31.13 -132.78 -61.71
C SER A 303 31.55 -133.76 -62.81
N ILE A 304 32.80 -134.22 -62.68
CA ILE A 304 33.19 -135.63 -62.89
C ILE A 304 32.49 -136.46 -61.83
#